data_AF-A0A452ZMW2-F1
#
_entry.id   AF-A0A452ZMW2-F1
#
_cell.length_a   1.000
_cell.length_b   1.000
_cell.length_c   1.000
_cell.angle_alpha   90.00
_cell.angle_beta   90.00
_cell.angle_gamma   90.00
#
_symmetry.space_group_name_H-M   'P 1'
#
loop_
_entity.id
_entity.type
_entity.pdbx_description
1 polymer ?
#
loop_
_entity_poly.entity_id
_entity_poly.type
_entity_poly.pdbx_seq_one_letter_code
_entity_poly.pdbx_strand_id
1 'polypeptide(L)'
;CQERPRTSPNKKPAPPLLPRRHRRQPPDPGKKEPAPGEAKAEEEMVGAPSSPVVNVYPLANYTFGTKEAKMEKDTSVADRLARMKVNYMKEGMRTSVEAILLVQEHNHPHILLLQIGNTFCKLPGGRLKPGESGEFLVAQLFYHISLIWYHHESLAVHSCDWNPAEIEGLKRKLCSKLAVNSPSFPPNWQVGECVAEWWRPNFETVMYPYCPPHITKPKECKKLFIVHLTEREYFAVPRNLKLLAVPLFELYDNVQRYGPVISTIPQQ
;
A
#
# COMPACT_ATOMS: atom_id res chain seq x y z
N CYS A 1 -72.79 19.96 28.89
CA CYS A 1 -73.66 20.62 27.90
C CYS A 1 -72.75 21.44 26.98
N GLN A 2 -72.64 21.25 25.67
CA GLN A 2 -73.51 20.72 24.60
C GLN A 2 -72.63 19.90 23.62
N GLU A 3 -72.91 18.62 23.36
CA GLU A 3 -73.65 18.02 22.21
C GLU A 3 -72.90 17.91 20.86
N ARG A 4 -72.96 16.68 20.29
CA ARG A 4 -72.37 16.18 19.04
C ARG A 4 -73.28 16.46 17.82
N PRO A 5 -72.84 16.16 16.58
CA PRO A 5 -73.17 14.84 15.97
C PRO A 5 -71.99 14.23 15.17
N ARG A 6 -71.64 12.96 15.44
CA ARG A 6 -71.94 11.72 14.67
C ARG A 6 -71.31 11.62 13.27
N THR A 7 -70.34 10.71 13.13
CA THR A 7 -70.29 9.65 12.11
C THR A 7 -69.36 8.52 12.57
N SER A 8 -69.74 7.28 12.25
CA SER A 8 -69.04 6.00 12.42
C SER A 8 -69.59 5.08 11.31
N PRO A 9 -69.11 3.85 11.05
CA PRO A 9 -67.81 3.21 11.32
C PRO A 9 -67.23 2.56 10.02
N ASN A 10 -66.00 2.03 10.04
CA ASN A 10 -65.63 0.77 9.34
C ASN A 10 -64.14 0.44 9.56
N LYS A 11 -63.82 -0.60 10.34
CA LYS A 11 -63.62 -2.01 9.94
C LYS A 11 -62.33 -2.25 9.12
N LYS A 12 -61.33 -2.79 9.81
CA LYS A 12 -60.13 -3.45 9.24
C LYS A 12 -60.53 -4.74 8.51
N PRO A 13 -60.00 -5.03 7.31
CA PRO A 13 -60.10 -6.35 6.70
C PRO A 13 -58.93 -7.28 7.09
N ALA A 14 -59.25 -8.55 7.24
CA ALA A 14 -58.37 -9.69 7.53
C ALA A 14 -57.59 -10.18 6.28
N PRO A 15 -56.50 -10.96 6.43
CA PRO A 15 -55.65 -11.39 5.32
C PRO A 15 -56.29 -12.53 4.48
N PRO A 16 -56.05 -12.59 3.16
CA PRO A 16 -56.58 -13.67 2.32
C PRO A 16 -55.79 -14.98 2.43
N LEU A 17 -56.54 -16.08 2.37
CA LEU A 17 -56.12 -17.48 2.44
C LEU A 17 -55.52 -17.99 1.13
N LEU A 18 -54.50 -18.86 1.23
CA LEU A 18 -53.84 -19.54 0.12
C LEU A 18 -54.76 -20.55 -0.60
N PRO A 19 -54.77 -20.60 -1.95
CA PRO A 19 -55.50 -21.64 -2.67
C PRO A 19 -54.80 -23.01 -2.67
N ARG A 20 -55.63 -24.04 -2.50
CA ARG A 20 -55.30 -25.47 -2.50
C ARG A 20 -54.81 -25.96 -3.86
N ARG A 21 -53.82 -26.87 -3.82
CA ARG A 21 -53.31 -27.66 -4.94
C ARG A 21 -54.41 -28.51 -5.59
N HIS A 22 -54.60 -28.37 -6.90
CA HIS A 22 -55.20 -29.41 -7.73
C HIS A 22 -54.13 -30.29 -8.36
N ARG A 23 -54.43 -31.59 -8.41
CA ARG A 23 -53.58 -32.70 -8.81
C ARG A 23 -54.05 -33.24 -10.17
N ARG A 24 -53.09 -33.75 -10.95
CA ARG A 24 -53.17 -34.63 -12.16
C ARG A 24 -53.00 -33.87 -13.49
N GLN A 25 -52.24 -34.34 -14.49
CA GLN A 25 -51.89 -35.70 -14.97
C GLN A 25 -50.46 -35.71 -15.60
N PRO A 26 -49.83 -36.89 -15.86
CA PRO A 26 -48.52 -36.98 -16.51
C PRO A 26 -48.60 -36.82 -18.05
N PRO A 27 -47.50 -36.45 -18.73
CA PRO A 27 -47.48 -36.21 -20.18
C PRO A 27 -47.25 -37.50 -20.99
N ASP A 28 -47.86 -37.60 -22.17
CA ASP A 28 -47.64 -38.63 -23.20
C ASP A 28 -46.64 -38.10 -24.26
N PRO A 29 -45.76 -38.93 -24.87
CA PRO A 29 -44.59 -38.47 -25.58
C PRO A 29 -44.85 -38.30 -27.08
N GLY A 30 -44.45 -37.15 -27.62
CA GLY A 30 -44.19 -37.00 -29.05
C GLY A 30 -44.93 -35.87 -29.72
N LYS A 31 -44.28 -34.70 -29.78
CA LYS A 31 -44.06 -33.88 -30.98
C LYS A 31 -43.30 -32.61 -30.57
N LYS A 32 -42.18 -32.36 -31.26
CA LYS A 32 -41.28 -31.21 -31.04
C LYS A 32 -41.86 -29.97 -31.72
N GLU A 33 -42.08 -28.90 -30.96
CA GLU A 33 -42.14 -27.53 -31.49
C GLU A 33 -40.85 -26.79 -31.10
N PRO A 34 -40.19 -26.06 -32.02
CA PRO A 34 -38.98 -25.32 -31.70
C PRO A 34 -39.32 -24.00 -31.00
N ALA A 35 -38.79 -23.82 -29.78
CA ALA A 35 -38.90 -22.58 -29.03
C ALA A 35 -37.92 -21.51 -29.56
N PRO A 36 -38.26 -20.20 -29.46
CA PRO A 36 -37.39 -19.11 -29.86
C PRO A 36 -36.19 -18.96 -28.91
N GLY A 37 -35.03 -18.63 -29.48
CA GLY A 37 -33.74 -18.60 -28.81
C GLY A 37 -33.71 -17.72 -27.56
N GLU A 38 -33.38 -18.33 -26.43
CA GLU A 38 -32.91 -17.65 -25.24
C GLU A 38 -31.46 -17.18 -25.50
N ALA A 39 -31.29 -15.86 -25.63
CA ALA A 39 -29.99 -15.24 -25.50
C ALA A 39 -29.48 -15.54 -24.08
N LYS A 40 -28.45 -16.39 -23.98
CA LYS A 40 -27.66 -16.50 -22.76
C LYS A 40 -27.02 -15.13 -22.53
N ALA A 41 -27.53 -14.42 -21.52
CA ALA A 41 -26.73 -13.42 -20.84
C ALA A 41 -25.56 -14.17 -20.22
N GLU A 42 -24.41 -14.11 -20.89
CA GLU A 42 -23.13 -14.37 -20.25
C GLU A 42 -22.94 -13.23 -19.25
N GLU A 43 -23.43 -13.44 -18.01
CA GLU A 43 -22.96 -12.67 -16.87
C GLU A 43 -21.48 -13.00 -16.71
N GLU A 44 -20.65 -12.19 -17.34
CA GLU A 44 -19.22 -12.11 -17.10
C GLU A 44 -19.07 -11.72 -15.62
N MET A 45 -18.88 -12.73 -14.76
CA MET A 45 -18.46 -12.54 -13.39
C MET A 45 -17.14 -11.78 -13.41
N VAL A 46 -17.23 -10.46 -13.23
CA VAL A 46 -16.07 -9.60 -12.97
C VAL A 46 -15.37 -10.19 -11.75
N GLY A 47 -14.26 -10.87 -12.01
CA GLY A 47 -13.47 -11.52 -10.98
C GLY A 47 -13.19 -10.51 -9.87
N ALA A 48 -13.44 -10.91 -8.63
CA ALA A 48 -12.97 -10.17 -7.47
C ALA A 48 -11.50 -9.78 -7.69
N PRO A 49 -11.06 -8.58 -7.28
CA PRO A 49 -9.68 -8.18 -7.46
C PRO A 49 -8.78 -9.27 -6.86
N SER A 50 -8.00 -9.94 -7.72
CA SER A 50 -7.03 -10.92 -7.27
C SER A 50 -6.06 -10.21 -6.34
N SER A 51 -5.85 -10.72 -5.13
CA SER A 51 -4.85 -10.18 -4.21
C SER A 51 -3.52 -9.96 -4.93
N PRO A 52 -2.85 -8.82 -4.74
CA PRO A 52 -1.57 -8.54 -5.39
C PRO A 52 -0.58 -9.67 -5.08
N VAL A 53 0.04 -10.21 -6.12
CA VAL A 53 0.99 -11.33 -6.02
C VAL A 53 2.40 -10.79 -5.97
N VAL A 54 3.14 -11.10 -4.90
CA VAL A 54 4.56 -10.76 -4.76
C VAL A 54 5.39 -12.03 -4.91
N ASN A 55 6.19 -12.09 -5.96
CA ASN A 55 7.15 -13.19 -6.16
C ASN A 55 8.34 -13.03 -5.20
N VAL A 56 8.71 -14.13 -4.52
CA VAL A 56 9.82 -14.15 -3.57
C VAL A 56 10.79 -15.28 -3.92
N TYR A 57 12.06 -14.94 -4.04
CA TYR A 57 13.10 -15.88 -4.49
C TYR A 57 14.08 -16.25 -3.35
N PRO A 58 14.75 -17.41 -3.42
CA PRO A 58 15.72 -17.83 -2.40
C PRO A 58 16.82 -16.80 -2.16
N LEU A 59 17.20 -16.59 -0.90
CA LEU A 59 18.28 -15.69 -0.50
C LEU A 59 19.59 -16.00 -1.25
N ALA A 60 19.86 -17.28 -1.51
CA ALA A 60 21.03 -17.75 -2.24
C ALA A 60 21.12 -17.25 -3.70
N ASN A 61 20.02 -16.75 -4.28
CA ASN A 61 20.04 -16.17 -5.62
C ASN A 61 20.64 -14.75 -5.66
N TYR A 62 20.75 -14.11 -4.50
CA TYR A 62 21.23 -12.74 -4.37
C TYR A 62 22.69 -12.73 -3.94
N THR A 63 23.47 -11.86 -4.57
CA THR A 63 24.90 -11.72 -4.27
C THR A 63 25.16 -10.36 -3.64
N PHE A 64 26.06 -10.34 -2.65
CA PHE A 64 26.32 -9.16 -1.84
C PHE A 64 27.77 -8.74 -2.00
N GLY A 65 27.97 -7.63 -2.69
CA GLY A 65 29.24 -6.94 -2.81
C GLY A 65 29.40 -5.83 -1.79
N THR A 66 30.61 -5.29 -1.72
CA THR A 66 30.91 -4.12 -0.88
C THR A 66 31.26 -2.90 -1.73
N LYS A 67 30.79 -1.71 -1.34
CA LYS A 67 31.17 -0.42 -1.94
C LYS A 67 31.60 0.60 -0.88
N GLU A 68 32.02 1.78 -1.32
CA GLU A 68 32.47 2.84 -0.41
C GLU A 68 31.52 3.11 0.75
N ALA A 69 32.12 3.39 1.91
CA ALA A 69 31.38 3.66 3.13
C ALA A 69 30.50 4.89 2.94
N LYS A 70 29.28 4.82 3.49
CA LYS A 70 28.31 5.90 3.43
C LYS A 70 27.96 6.33 4.84
N MET A 71 28.54 7.45 5.25
CA MET A 71 28.28 8.02 6.57
C MET A 71 26.83 8.49 6.68
N GLU A 72 26.25 8.28 7.87
CA GLU A 72 24.97 8.89 8.21
C GLU A 72 25.13 10.39 8.37
N LYS A 73 24.06 11.13 8.06
CA LYS A 73 24.11 12.60 8.08
C LYS A 73 24.12 13.16 9.50
N ASP A 74 23.54 12.43 10.45
CA ASP A 74 23.38 12.84 11.83
C ASP A 74 24.16 11.88 12.73
N THR A 75 24.95 12.42 13.65
CA THR A 75 25.73 11.65 14.64
C THR A 75 24.88 11.14 15.79
N SER A 76 23.73 11.77 16.05
CA SER A 76 22.81 11.40 17.11
C SER A 76 21.34 11.63 16.71
N VAL A 77 20.43 11.07 17.50
CA VAL A 77 18.99 11.33 17.37
C VAL A 77 18.68 12.81 17.60
N ALA A 78 19.36 13.46 18.55
CA ALA A 78 19.19 14.88 18.83
C ALA A 78 19.58 15.75 17.63
N ASP A 79 20.72 15.47 17.00
CA ASP A 79 21.18 16.18 15.79
C ASP A 79 20.17 16.02 14.64
N ARG A 80 19.64 14.80 14.48
CA ARG A 80 18.60 14.51 13.48
C ARG A 80 17.35 15.35 13.71
N LEU A 81 16.87 15.46 14.96
CA LEU A 81 15.67 16.23 15.29
C LEU A 81 15.91 17.73 15.15
N ALA A 82 17.09 18.24 15.55
CA ALA A 82 17.47 19.64 15.36
C ALA A 82 17.51 20.01 13.87
N ARG A 83 18.16 19.18 13.04
CA ARG A 83 18.18 19.37 11.59
C ARG A 83 16.79 19.23 10.97
N MET A 84 15.96 18.32 11.47
CA MET A 84 14.57 18.19 11.03
C MET A 84 13.79 19.48 11.29
N LYS A 85 13.93 20.08 12.47
CA LYS A 85 13.30 21.36 12.83
C LYS A 85 13.74 22.49 11.90
N VAL A 86 15.04 22.64 11.65
CA VAL A 86 15.57 23.66 10.73
C VAL A 86 15.04 23.49 9.31
N ASN A 87 15.02 22.26 8.78
CA ASN A 87 14.53 22.02 7.42
C ASN A 87 13.02 22.23 7.33
N TYR A 88 12.27 21.86 8.38
CA TYR A 88 10.83 22.03 8.40
C TYR A 88 10.42 23.49 8.29
N MET A 89 11.14 24.39 8.97
CA MET A 89 10.88 25.84 8.88
C MET A 89 11.18 26.41 7.49
N LYS A 90 12.01 25.75 6.67
CA LYS A 90 12.39 26.20 5.32
C LYS A 90 11.53 25.60 4.22
N GLU A 91 11.25 24.30 4.33
CA GLU A 91 10.72 23.47 3.24
C GLU A 91 9.38 22.81 3.59
N GLY A 92 8.92 22.92 4.84
CA GLY A 92 7.70 22.28 5.32
C GLY A 92 7.88 20.80 5.67
N MET A 93 6.80 20.03 5.52
CA MET A 93 6.76 18.62 5.91
C MET A 93 7.81 17.80 5.16
N ARG A 94 8.49 16.92 5.90
CA ARG A 94 9.43 15.97 5.31
C ARG A 94 8.68 14.76 4.74
N THR A 95 8.85 14.46 3.47
CA THR A 95 8.43 13.16 2.91
C THR A 95 9.61 12.19 2.87
N SER A 96 9.38 10.95 3.31
CA SER A 96 10.37 9.87 3.26
C SER A 96 9.75 8.60 2.69
N VAL A 97 10.54 7.86 1.93
CA VAL A 97 10.12 6.61 1.29
C VAL A 97 11.09 5.50 1.67
N GLU A 98 10.57 4.33 1.99
CA GLU A 98 11.32 3.13 2.37
C GLU A 98 10.82 1.92 1.59
N ALA A 99 11.74 1.01 1.27
CA ALA A 99 11.46 -0.19 0.48
C ALA A 99 11.43 -1.42 1.39
N ILE A 100 10.44 -2.26 1.17
CA ILE A 100 10.37 -3.64 1.66
C ILE A 100 10.85 -4.54 0.53
N LEU A 101 12.01 -5.16 0.74
CA LEU A 101 12.63 -6.11 -0.20
C LEU A 101 12.49 -7.50 0.41
N LEU A 102 11.70 -8.37 -0.23
CA LEU A 102 11.43 -9.72 0.23
C LEU A 102 12.34 -10.73 -0.44
N VAL A 103 12.91 -11.62 0.37
CA VAL A 103 13.60 -12.84 -0.05
C VAL A 103 13.08 -13.99 0.79
N GLN A 104 13.40 -15.23 0.43
CA GLN A 104 13.04 -16.37 1.27
C GLN A 104 14.26 -17.23 1.61
N GLU A 105 14.24 -17.79 2.81
CA GLU A 105 15.19 -18.80 3.24
C GLU A 105 14.40 -19.89 3.97
N HIS A 106 14.64 -21.16 3.64
CA HIS A 106 13.89 -22.29 4.20
C HIS A 106 12.35 -22.15 4.11
N ASN A 107 11.83 -21.61 3.00
CA ASN A 107 10.41 -21.31 2.78
C ASN A 107 9.79 -20.31 3.78
N HIS A 108 10.61 -19.49 4.45
CA HIS A 108 10.15 -18.39 5.29
C HIS A 108 10.48 -17.04 4.63
N PRO A 109 9.53 -16.09 4.62
CA PRO A 109 9.78 -14.75 4.11
C PRO A 109 10.71 -13.97 5.05
N HIS A 110 11.70 -13.31 4.45
CA HIS A 110 12.66 -12.45 5.12
C HIS A 110 12.64 -11.06 4.47
N ILE A 111 12.83 -10.02 5.28
CA ILE A 111 12.99 -8.64 4.81
C ILE A 111 14.46 -8.27 4.86
N LEU A 112 14.96 -7.68 3.76
CA LEU A 112 16.33 -7.15 3.73
C LEU A 112 16.41 -5.81 4.49
N LEU A 113 17.18 -5.77 5.57
CA LEU A 113 17.42 -4.58 6.41
C LEU A 113 18.88 -4.15 6.39
N LEU A 114 19.10 -2.84 6.38
CA LEU A 114 20.44 -2.27 6.56
C LEU A 114 20.72 -2.10 8.05
N GLN A 115 21.72 -2.81 8.55
CA GLN A 115 22.22 -2.68 9.91
C GLN A 115 23.36 -1.65 9.98
N ILE A 116 23.27 -0.72 10.94
CA ILE A 116 24.34 0.22 11.31
C ILE A 116 24.91 -0.22 12.65
N GLY A 117 26.20 -0.49 12.70
CA GLY A 117 26.82 -1.10 13.88
C GLY A 117 26.16 -2.45 14.19
N ASN A 118 25.82 -2.68 15.47
CA ASN A 118 25.17 -3.91 15.91
C ASN A 118 23.74 -3.71 16.42
N THR A 119 23.30 -2.47 16.63
CA THR A 119 22.08 -2.17 17.40
C THR A 119 20.97 -1.53 16.57
N PHE A 120 21.25 -1.01 15.38
CA PHE A 120 20.28 -0.22 14.63
C PHE A 120 20.01 -0.81 13.25
N CYS A 121 18.75 -1.11 12.96
CA CYS A 121 18.29 -1.58 11.66
C CYS A 121 17.40 -0.53 10.99
N LYS A 122 17.49 -0.42 9.66
CA LYS A 122 16.64 0.46 8.86
C LYS A 122 16.28 -0.19 7.53
N LEU A 123 15.13 0.17 7.00
CA LEU A 123 14.80 -0.14 5.61
C LEU A 123 15.68 0.67 4.64
N PRO A 124 16.02 0.10 3.47
CA PRO A 124 16.54 0.87 2.35
C PRO A 124 15.56 1.98 1.95
N GLY A 125 16.05 3.19 1.67
CA GLY A 125 15.18 4.35 1.42
C GLY A 125 15.77 5.66 1.96
N GLY A 126 14.93 6.69 2.08
CA GLY A 126 15.29 7.96 2.71
C GLY A 126 14.38 9.13 2.36
N ARG A 127 14.80 10.32 2.78
CA ARG A 127 14.09 11.58 2.55
C ARG A 127 14.08 11.98 1.06
N LEU A 128 12.91 12.30 0.54
CA LEU A 128 12.71 12.86 -0.80
C LEU A 128 13.22 14.31 -0.88
N LYS A 129 13.68 14.72 -2.07
CA LYS A 129 14.05 16.12 -2.35
C LYS A 129 12.78 16.98 -2.49
N PRO A 130 12.87 18.30 -2.26
CA PRO A 130 11.78 19.20 -2.63
C PRO A 130 11.36 18.98 -4.09
N GLY A 131 10.06 18.86 -4.35
CA GLY A 131 9.49 18.55 -5.67
C GLY A 131 9.32 17.05 -5.99
N GLU A 132 9.96 16.14 -5.24
CA GLU A 132 9.76 14.69 -5.40
C GLU A 132 8.56 14.15 -4.60
N SER A 133 7.92 14.96 -3.75
CA SER A 133 6.77 14.56 -2.91
C SER A 133 5.40 14.72 -3.59
N GLY A 134 5.38 15.03 -4.89
CA GLY A 134 4.20 14.97 -5.76
C GLY A 134 3.05 15.95 -5.50
N GLU A 135 3.02 16.71 -4.40
CA GLU A 135 1.87 17.59 -4.08
C GLU A 135 1.51 18.61 -5.18
N PHE A 136 2.45 18.98 -6.05
CA PHE A 136 2.22 19.96 -7.12
C PHE A 136 1.85 19.38 -8.49
N LEU A 137 2.13 18.11 -8.79
CA LEU A 137 1.94 17.56 -10.14
C LEU A 137 0.65 16.77 -10.32
N VAL A 138 0.14 16.12 -9.26
CA VAL A 138 -1.14 15.39 -9.34
C VAL A 138 -2.32 16.34 -9.57
N ALA A 139 -2.33 17.54 -8.96
CA ALA A 139 -3.43 18.49 -9.16
C ALA A 139 -3.60 18.92 -10.64
N GLN A 140 -2.50 19.11 -11.37
CA GLN A 140 -2.54 19.61 -12.75
C GLN A 140 -2.87 18.51 -13.78
N LEU A 141 -2.40 17.28 -13.55
CA LEU A 141 -2.75 16.14 -14.41
C LEU A 141 -4.19 15.66 -14.16
N PHE A 142 -4.64 15.62 -12.90
CA PHE A 142 -6.03 15.26 -12.57
C PHE A 142 -7.04 16.29 -13.07
N TYR A 143 -6.71 17.59 -13.07
CA TYR A 143 -7.59 18.62 -13.65
C TYR A 143 -7.82 18.38 -15.15
N HIS A 144 -6.79 17.96 -15.89
CA HIS A 144 -6.88 17.71 -17.33
C HIS A 144 -7.52 16.36 -17.68
N ILE A 145 -7.29 15.32 -16.87
CA ILE A 145 -7.90 13.98 -17.05
C ILE A 145 -9.38 14.00 -16.64
N SER A 146 -9.74 14.74 -15.58
CA SER A 146 -11.14 14.94 -15.15
C SER A 146 -12.01 15.64 -16.20
N LEU A 147 -11.42 16.43 -17.10
CA LEU A 147 -12.12 17.06 -18.23
C LEU A 147 -12.40 16.09 -19.40
N ILE A 148 -11.64 14.99 -19.52
CA ILE A 148 -11.80 14.00 -20.60
C ILE A 148 -12.70 12.84 -20.15
N TRP A 149 -12.77 12.55 -18.85
CA TRP A 149 -13.48 11.41 -18.26
C TRP A 149 -14.90 11.70 -17.73
N TYR A 150 -15.52 12.83 -18.10
CA TYR A 150 -16.86 13.18 -17.61
C TYR A 150 -18.02 12.40 -18.26
N HIS A 151 -17.76 11.26 -18.91
CA HIS A 151 -18.81 10.51 -19.61
C HIS A 151 -18.77 8.98 -19.49
N HIS A 152 -17.92 8.40 -18.63
CA HIS A 152 -17.98 6.96 -18.36
C HIS A 152 -17.84 6.66 -16.86
N GLU A 153 -18.96 6.24 -16.30
CA GLU A 153 -19.14 5.88 -14.90
C GLU A 153 -18.40 4.57 -14.57
N SER A 154 -17.87 4.49 -13.34
CA SER A 154 -17.35 3.28 -12.69
C SER A 154 -15.91 2.80 -12.99
N LEU A 155 -14.91 3.62 -12.64
CA LEU A 155 -13.60 3.14 -12.14
C LEU A 155 -13.04 4.13 -11.10
N ALA A 156 -13.61 4.11 -9.90
CA ALA A 156 -13.11 4.88 -8.74
C ALA A 156 -12.64 3.95 -7.63
N VAL A 157 -11.72 3.03 -7.94
CA VAL A 157 -10.94 2.31 -6.92
C VAL A 157 -9.54 2.06 -7.50
N HIS A 158 -8.48 2.46 -6.77
CA HIS A 158 -7.04 2.31 -7.06
C HIS A 158 -6.34 3.32 -7.98
N SER A 159 -6.43 4.63 -7.70
CA SER A 159 -5.55 5.61 -8.39
C SER A 159 -4.94 6.70 -7.49
N CYS A 160 -5.11 6.61 -6.17
CA CYS A 160 -4.63 7.63 -5.23
C CYS A 160 -3.21 7.36 -4.70
N ASP A 161 -2.73 6.10 -4.75
CA ASP A 161 -1.46 5.69 -4.15
C ASP A 161 -0.27 5.69 -5.13
N TRP A 162 -0.54 5.87 -6.42
CA TRP A 162 0.49 5.86 -7.46
C TRP A 162 1.04 7.27 -7.67
N ASN A 163 2.07 7.64 -6.91
CA ASN A 163 2.80 8.90 -7.07
C ASN A 163 4.16 8.64 -7.77
N PRO A 164 4.28 8.92 -9.08
CA PRO A 164 5.50 8.64 -9.84
C PRO A 164 6.75 9.31 -9.26
N ALA A 165 6.59 10.48 -8.64
CA ALA A 165 7.70 11.22 -8.05
C ALA A 165 8.26 10.53 -6.79
N GLU A 166 7.39 9.92 -5.97
CA GLU A 166 7.80 9.15 -4.80
C GLU A 166 8.49 7.84 -5.20
N ILE A 167 7.95 7.17 -6.23
CA ILE A 167 8.54 5.97 -6.83
C ILE A 167 9.94 6.27 -7.36
N GLU A 168 10.10 7.30 -8.19
CA GLU A 168 11.41 7.68 -8.74
C GLU A 168 12.38 8.11 -7.63
N GLY A 169 11.86 8.84 -6.64
CA GLY A 169 12.57 9.20 -5.43
C GLY A 169 13.11 7.98 -4.68
N LEU A 170 12.30 6.92 -4.54
CA LEU A 170 12.67 5.65 -3.91
C LEU A 170 13.72 4.91 -4.75
N LYS A 171 13.52 4.75 -6.07
CA LYS A 171 14.52 4.15 -6.97
C LYS A 171 15.87 4.84 -6.82
N ARG A 172 15.89 6.18 -6.83
CA ARG A 172 17.10 6.97 -6.61
C ARG A 172 17.75 6.68 -5.25
N LYS A 173 16.96 6.45 -4.18
CA LYS A 173 17.51 6.06 -2.85
C LYS A 173 18.07 4.64 -2.85
N LEU A 174 17.40 3.70 -3.50
CA LEU A 174 17.85 2.32 -3.64
C LEU A 174 19.14 2.25 -4.44
N CYS A 175 19.23 2.93 -5.59
CA CYS A 175 20.48 3.04 -6.36
C CYS A 175 21.63 3.55 -5.48
N SER A 176 21.36 4.63 -4.73
CA SER A 176 22.35 5.25 -3.86
C SER A 176 22.79 4.36 -2.69
N LYS A 177 21.97 3.40 -2.24
CA LYS A 177 22.25 2.54 -1.07
C LYS A 177 22.72 1.13 -1.44
N LEU A 178 22.14 0.52 -2.47
CA LEU A 178 22.29 -0.91 -2.76
C LEU A 178 22.79 -1.20 -4.17
N ALA A 179 22.77 -0.25 -5.11
CA ALA A 179 23.25 -0.53 -6.46
C ALA A 179 24.75 -0.28 -6.63
N VAL A 180 25.31 -0.92 -7.66
CA VAL A 180 26.65 -0.66 -8.19
C VAL A 180 26.62 0.71 -8.90
N ASN A 181 27.60 1.57 -8.62
CA ASN A 181 27.77 2.83 -9.34
C ASN A 181 28.37 2.58 -10.73
N SER A 182 27.73 1.77 -11.58
CA SER A 182 28.17 1.51 -12.94
C SER A 182 27.11 1.94 -13.95
N PRO A 183 27.43 2.84 -14.91
CA PRO A 183 26.50 3.23 -15.98
C PRO A 183 26.09 2.07 -16.89
N SER A 184 26.91 1.01 -16.95
CA SER A 184 26.68 -0.14 -17.83
C SER A 184 25.56 -1.09 -17.36
N PHE A 185 25.23 -1.07 -16.07
CA PHE A 185 24.20 -1.93 -15.47
C PHE A 185 23.37 -1.12 -14.48
N PRO A 186 22.47 -0.23 -14.96
CA PRO A 186 21.55 0.45 -14.07
C PRO A 186 20.60 -0.58 -13.43
N PRO A 187 20.40 -0.53 -12.10
CA PRO A 187 19.47 -1.43 -11.43
C PRO A 187 18.04 -1.16 -11.90
N ASN A 188 17.26 -2.20 -12.15
CA ASN A 188 15.88 -2.10 -12.62
C ASN A 188 14.88 -2.29 -11.47
N TRP A 189 14.88 -1.36 -10.52
CA TRP A 189 13.99 -1.43 -9.36
C TRP A 189 12.52 -1.37 -9.78
N GLN A 190 11.77 -2.43 -9.52
CA GLN A 190 10.33 -2.52 -9.75
C GLN A 190 9.57 -2.18 -8.46
N VAL A 191 9.27 -0.89 -8.28
CA VAL A 191 8.50 -0.42 -7.11
C VAL A 191 7.02 -0.75 -7.33
N GLY A 192 6.44 -1.52 -6.41
CA GLY A 192 5.03 -1.89 -6.37
C GLY A 192 4.21 -0.92 -5.51
N GLU A 193 3.24 -1.47 -4.80
CA GLU A 193 2.27 -0.71 -4.01
C GLU A 193 2.84 -0.08 -2.74
N CYS A 194 2.20 1.01 -2.29
CA CYS A 194 2.42 1.59 -0.98
C CYS A 194 1.61 0.78 0.04
N VAL A 195 2.29 0.12 0.97
CA VAL A 195 1.64 -0.77 1.95
C VAL A 195 1.41 -0.14 3.31
N ALA A 196 2.13 0.94 3.63
CA ALA A 196 1.94 1.63 4.90
C ALA A 196 2.36 3.10 4.84
N GLU A 197 1.61 3.94 5.54
CA GLU A 197 1.91 5.34 5.76
C GLU A 197 2.05 5.65 7.26
N TRP A 198 3.13 6.31 7.62
CA TRP A 198 3.47 6.65 9.00
C TRP A 198 3.69 8.16 9.14
N TRP A 199 3.05 8.73 10.14
CA TRP A 199 2.99 10.16 10.37
C TRP A 199 3.67 10.54 11.67
N ARG A 200 4.60 11.50 11.60
CA ARG A 200 5.25 12.11 12.75
C ARG A 200 4.61 13.47 13.05
N PRO A 201 3.87 13.62 14.15
CA PRO A 201 3.18 14.89 14.46
C PRO A 201 4.12 15.97 15.01
N ASN A 202 5.16 15.57 15.76
CA ASN A 202 6.06 16.47 16.52
C ASN A 202 7.53 16.22 16.19
N PHE A 203 8.44 17.09 16.65
CA PHE A 203 9.89 16.88 16.52
C PHE A 203 10.43 15.87 17.54
N GLU A 204 9.81 14.71 17.59
CA GLU A 204 10.09 13.58 18.46
C GLU A 204 10.23 12.31 17.62
N THR A 205 10.61 11.18 18.21
CA THR A 205 10.84 9.91 17.50
C THR A 205 9.56 9.11 17.23
N VAL A 206 8.47 9.40 17.94
CA VAL A 206 7.19 8.70 17.81
C VAL A 206 6.54 8.96 16.44
N MET A 207 5.96 7.92 15.85
CA MET A 207 5.16 7.96 14.62
C MET A 207 3.87 7.17 14.82
N TYR A 208 2.84 7.49 14.04
CA TYR A 208 1.54 6.85 14.06
C TYR A 208 1.17 6.35 12.66
N PRO A 209 0.44 5.24 12.52
CA PRO A 209 0.00 4.71 11.21
C PRO A 209 -1.16 5.51 10.60
N TYR A 210 -1.44 6.71 11.12
CA TYR A 210 -2.43 7.66 10.64
C TYR A 210 -1.99 9.08 11.04
N CYS A 211 -2.45 10.10 10.32
CA CYS A 211 -2.28 11.48 10.75
C CYS A 211 -3.30 11.79 11.86
N PRO A 212 -2.89 12.15 13.10
CA PRO A 212 -3.85 12.40 14.17
C PRO A 212 -4.78 13.59 13.85
N PRO A 213 -6.09 13.53 14.17
CA PRO A 213 -7.08 14.49 13.65
C PRO A 213 -6.82 15.97 13.94
N HIS A 214 -6.20 16.30 15.08
CA HIS A 214 -5.90 17.67 15.49
C HIS A 214 -4.56 18.19 14.92
N ILE A 215 -3.82 17.35 14.19
CA ILE A 215 -2.49 17.68 13.65
C ILE A 215 -2.66 18.18 12.22
N THR A 216 -2.68 19.50 12.05
CA THR A 216 -2.76 20.15 10.74
C THR A 216 -1.40 20.34 10.07
N LYS A 217 -0.31 20.21 10.83
CA LYS A 217 1.07 20.47 10.40
C LYS A 217 2.01 19.35 10.84
N PRO A 218 1.85 18.12 10.30
CA PRO A 218 2.77 17.00 10.58
C PRO A 218 4.20 17.34 10.14
N LYS A 219 5.19 16.71 10.80
CA LYS A 219 6.62 16.98 10.56
C LYS A 219 7.24 16.03 9.56
N GLU A 220 6.78 14.79 9.51
CA GLU A 220 7.23 13.79 8.56
C GLU A 220 6.08 12.87 8.16
N CYS A 221 5.92 12.63 6.85
CA CYS A 221 5.16 11.51 6.31
C CYS A 221 6.16 10.49 5.74
N LYS A 222 6.04 9.24 6.16
CA LYS A 222 6.90 8.13 5.76
C LYS A 222 6.04 7.06 5.09
N LYS A 223 6.40 6.71 3.86
CA LYS A 223 5.70 5.71 3.06
C LYS A 223 6.56 4.48 2.87
N LEU A 224 5.97 3.30 2.99
CA LEU A 224 6.62 2.02 2.79
C LEU A 224 6.07 1.40 1.50
N PHE A 225 6.97 1.02 0.60
CA PHE A 225 6.62 0.40 -0.67
C PHE A 225 7.18 -1.01 -0.75
N ILE A 226 6.41 -1.95 -1.30
CA ILE A 226 6.96 -3.22 -1.76
C ILE A 226 7.80 -2.96 -3.00
N VAL A 227 8.97 -3.59 -3.08
CA VAL A 227 9.82 -3.54 -4.27
C VAL A 227 10.07 -4.96 -4.73
N HIS A 228 9.59 -5.26 -5.93
CA HIS A 228 9.72 -6.58 -6.55
C HIS A 228 11.16 -6.76 -7.00
N LEU A 229 11.83 -7.74 -6.40
CA LEU A 229 13.16 -8.16 -6.81
C LEU A 229 13.06 -9.07 -8.03
N THR A 230 14.06 -9.00 -8.91
CA THR A 230 14.25 -10.04 -9.93
C THR A 230 14.70 -11.35 -9.28
N GLU A 231 14.61 -12.45 -10.03
CA GLU A 231 15.02 -13.77 -9.53
C GLU A 231 16.48 -13.78 -9.04
N ARG A 232 17.35 -12.99 -9.65
CA ARG A 232 18.74 -12.79 -9.27
C ARG A 232 19.09 -11.32 -9.32
N GLU A 233 19.84 -10.84 -8.34
CA GLU A 233 20.34 -9.46 -8.32
C GLU A 233 21.65 -9.36 -7.53
N TYR A 234 22.44 -8.33 -7.83
CA TYR A 234 23.68 -8.01 -7.13
C TYR A 234 23.50 -6.73 -6.32
N PHE A 235 23.72 -6.80 -5.01
CA PHE A 235 23.66 -5.65 -4.12
C PHE A 235 25.06 -5.20 -3.70
N ALA A 236 25.40 -3.95 -3.99
CA ALA A 236 26.62 -3.30 -3.50
C ALA A 236 26.35 -2.54 -2.20
N VAL A 237 26.72 -3.14 -1.07
CA VAL A 237 26.45 -2.62 0.28
C VAL A 237 27.62 -1.75 0.76
N PRO A 238 27.39 -0.53 1.29
CA PRO A 238 28.45 0.30 1.87
C PRO A 238 29.21 -0.44 2.99
N ARG A 239 30.55 -0.40 3.01
CA ARG A 239 31.34 -1.22 3.96
C ARG A 239 31.06 -0.95 5.46
N ASN A 240 30.48 0.19 5.80
CA ASN A 240 30.09 0.55 7.16
C ASN A 240 28.68 0.10 7.54
N LEU A 241 27.99 -0.63 6.66
CA LEU A 241 26.67 -1.22 6.87
C LEU A 241 26.73 -2.72 6.61
N LYS A 242 25.79 -3.46 7.20
CA LYS A 242 25.51 -4.85 6.84
C LYS A 242 24.11 -4.94 6.26
N LEU A 243 23.91 -5.83 5.29
CA LEU A 243 22.58 -6.15 4.77
C LEU A 243 22.18 -7.50 5.37
N LEU A 244 21.10 -7.50 6.16
CA LEU A 244 20.59 -8.67 6.86
C LEU A 244 19.29 -9.12 6.21
N ALA A 245 19.10 -10.42 6.02
CA ALA A 245 17.78 -11.00 5.78
C ALA A 245 17.18 -11.36 7.13
N VAL A 246 16.10 -10.67 7.54
CA VAL A 246 15.47 -10.89 8.85
C VAL A 246 14.09 -11.54 8.64
N PRO A 247 13.82 -12.72 9.23
CA PRO A 247 12.55 -13.39 9.05
C PRO A 247 11.40 -12.61 9.69
N LEU A 248 10.20 -12.69 9.11
CA LEU A 248 9.04 -11.94 9.61
C LEU A 248 8.71 -12.23 11.09
N PHE A 249 8.92 -13.46 11.56
CA PHE A 249 8.66 -13.81 12.96
C PHE A 249 9.62 -13.15 13.95
N GLU A 250 10.85 -12.78 13.54
CA GLU A 250 11.80 -12.06 14.39
C GLU A 250 11.45 -10.57 14.50
N LEU A 251 10.79 -10.03 13.46
CA LEU A 251 10.33 -8.65 13.41
C LEU A 251 9.05 -8.44 14.24
N TYR A 252 8.14 -9.40 14.19
CA TYR A 252 6.81 -9.30 14.80
C TYR A 252 6.89 -8.90 16.27
N ASP A 253 6.24 -7.76 16.59
CA ASP A 253 6.15 -7.19 17.95
C ASP A 253 7.51 -6.90 18.64
N ASN A 254 8.60 -6.87 17.87
CA ASN A 254 9.94 -6.61 18.38
C ASN A 254 10.33 -5.13 18.25
N VAL A 255 9.51 -4.27 18.85
CA VAL A 255 9.65 -2.80 18.83
C VAL A 255 10.99 -2.36 19.43
N GLN A 256 11.49 -3.07 20.45
CA GLN A 256 12.75 -2.75 21.12
C GLN A 256 13.95 -2.79 20.17
N ARG A 257 13.98 -3.76 19.25
CA ARG A 257 15.10 -3.96 18.32
C ARG A 257 14.90 -3.26 16.98
N TYR A 258 13.68 -3.30 16.44
CA TYR A 258 13.41 -2.82 15.07
C TYR A 258 12.63 -1.51 15.01
N GLY A 259 12.16 -1.01 16.16
CA GLY A 259 11.30 0.17 16.23
C GLY A 259 9.87 -0.09 15.73
N PRO A 260 8.95 0.86 16.00
CA PRO A 260 7.52 0.63 15.83
C PRO A 260 7.07 0.46 14.38
N VAL A 261 7.85 0.95 13.41
CA VAL A 261 7.49 0.87 11.99
C VAL A 261 7.84 -0.49 11.40
N ILE A 262 9.04 -1.02 11.70
CA ILE A 262 9.51 -2.27 11.10
C ILE A 262 8.85 -3.47 11.79
N SER A 263 8.61 -3.40 13.10
CA SER A 263 8.02 -4.50 13.87
C SER A 263 6.55 -4.79 13.54
N THR A 264 5.88 -3.88 12.82
CA THR A 264 4.49 -4.02 12.39
C THR A 264 4.33 -4.44 10.93
N ILE A 265 5.44 -4.56 10.17
CA ILE A 265 5.39 -4.97 8.76
C ILE A 265 4.74 -6.35 8.59
N PRO A 266 4.97 -7.36 9.45
CA PRO A 266 4.30 -8.65 9.29
C PRO A 266 2.76 -8.60 9.36
N GLN A 267 2.17 -7.49 9.84
CA GLN A 267 0.73 -7.27 9.95
C GLN A 267 0.14 -6.44 8.80
N GLN A 268 0.97 -5.82 7.95
CA GLN A 268 0.52 -5.05 6.79
C GLN A 268 0.30 -5.99 5.59
#